data_AF-A0A9J6GXF8-F1
#
_entry.id   AF-A0A9J6GXF8-F1
#
_cell.length_a   1.000
_cell.length_b   1.000
_cell.length_c   1.000
_cell.angle_alpha   90.00
_cell.angle_beta   90.00
_cell.angle_gamma   90.00
#
_symmetry.space_group_name_H-M   'P 1'
#
loop_
_entity.id
_entity.type
_entity.pdbx_description
1 polymer ?
#
loop_
_entity_poly.entity_id
_entity_poly.type
_entity_poly.pdbx_seq_one_letter_code
_entity_poly.pdbx_strand_id
1 'polypeptide(L)'
;MAAANADCSEGSGVVPMEPPLGEQDTLEMRAAGIQEKLDATYRQIVFLDQQIRDLKRLYKRAEKNNKYAFRYNIRMKMSIASGIKMMYYHYANVKVAELERVTTQMEEARSTASDYSEGDRVYD
;
A
#
# COMPACT_ATOMS: atom_id res chain seq x y z
N MET A 1 12.76 58.84 -24.52
CA MET A 1 11.34 59.13 -24.21
C MET A 1 10.83 57.94 -23.40
N ALA A 2 10.88 58.05 -22.07
CA ALA A 2 9.73 58.33 -21.18
C ALA A 2 8.83 57.07 -21.03
N ALA A 3 9.06 56.21 -20.03
CA ALA A 3 8.67 56.31 -18.61
C ALA A 3 7.21 55.89 -18.35
N ALA A 4 7.01 54.82 -17.57
CA ALA A 4 5.94 54.72 -16.57
C ALA A 4 6.22 53.52 -15.64
N ASN A 5 6.51 53.84 -14.37
CA ASN A 5 6.50 52.93 -13.24
C ASN A 5 5.06 52.50 -12.92
N ALA A 6 4.88 51.27 -12.43
CA ALA A 6 3.71 50.90 -11.64
C ALA A 6 4.21 50.21 -10.37
N ASP A 7 3.80 50.80 -9.25
CA ASP A 7 4.16 50.51 -7.88
C ASP A 7 3.09 49.64 -7.20
N CYS A 8 3.48 49.00 -6.09
CA CYS A 8 2.65 48.50 -4.99
C CYS A 8 1.54 47.44 -5.23
N SER A 9 1.72 46.27 -4.62
CA SER A 9 0.85 45.85 -3.49
C SER A 9 1.44 44.62 -2.78
N GLU A 10 1.83 44.82 -1.53
CA GLU A 10 2.07 43.76 -0.54
C GLU A 10 0.75 43.03 -0.28
N GLY A 11 0.56 41.89 -0.94
CA GLY A 11 -0.43 40.91 -0.55
C GLY A 11 0.11 40.09 0.62
N SER A 12 -0.18 40.54 1.85
CA SER A 12 -0.11 39.73 3.06
C SER A 12 -1.07 38.54 2.91
N GLY A 13 -0.56 37.47 2.29
CA GLY A 13 -1.21 36.17 2.26
C GLY A 13 -0.96 35.51 3.60
N VAL A 14 -1.86 35.76 4.56
CA VAL A 14 -2.01 34.86 5.70
C VAL A 14 -2.34 33.49 5.12
N VAL A 15 -1.32 32.65 4.98
CA VAL A 15 -1.51 31.23 4.67
C VAL A 15 -2.44 30.71 5.76
N PRO A 16 -3.62 30.15 5.42
CA PRO A 16 -4.44 29.50 6.42
C PRO A 16 -3.57 28.43 7.06
N MET A 17 -3.27 28.60 8.34
CA MET A 17 -2.66 27.56 9.15
C MET A 17 -3.68 26.42 9.15
N GLU A 18 -3.45 25.42 8.29
CA GLU A 18 -4.17 24.16 8.38
C GLU A 18 -4.03 23.68 9.82
N PRO A 19 -5.13 23.37 10.51
CA PRO A 19 -5.04 22.81 11.84
C PRO A 19 -4.21 21.52 11.74
N PRO A 20 -3.35 21.22 12.74
CA PRO A 20 -2.59 19.99 12.72
C PRO A 20 -3.59 18.83 12.62
N LEU A 21 -3.61 18.14 11.48
CA LEU A 21 -4.37 16.92 11.28
C LEU A 21 -4.05 16.01 12.48
N GLY A 22 -5.09 15.49 13.12
CA GLY A 22 -4.93 14.70 14.33
C GLY A 22 -3.97 13.54 14.06
N GLU A 23 -3.11 13.21 15.03
CA GLU A 23 -2.19 12.08 14.90
C GLU A 23 -2.94 10.79 14.50
N GLN A 24 -4.20 10.62 14.95
CA GLN A 24 -5.11 9.57 14.51
C GLN A 24 -5.43 9.61 13.01
N ASP A 25 -5.79 10.77 12.43
CA ASP A 25 -6.09 10.91 11.00
C ASP A 25 -4.89 10.49 10.13
N THR A 26 -3.67 10.77 10.61
CA THR A 26 -2.45 10.38 9.90
C THR A 26 -2.20 8.87 9.93
N LEU A 27 -2.53 8.19 11.04
CA LEU A 27 -2.42 6.74 11.18
C LEU A 27 -3.49 6.03 10.36
N GLU A 28 -4.72 6.53 10.33
CA GLU A 28 -5.81 6.02 9.50
C GLU A 28 -5.47 6.09 8.01
N MET A 29 -4.98 7.24 7.55
CA MET A 29 -4.54 7.42 6.17
C MET A 29 -3.40 6.44 5.82
N ARG A 30 -2.47 6.21 6.75
CA ARG A 30 -1.38 5.25 6.54
C ARG A 30 -1.90 3.81 6.46
N ALA A 31 -2.79 3.40 7.35
CA ALA A 31 -3.41 2.08 7.35
C ALA A 31 -4.16 1.82 6.04
N ALA A 32 -4.97 2.79 5.59
CA ALA A 32 -5.67 2.71 4.31
C ALA A 32 -4.70 2.55 3.12
N GLY A 33 -3.61 3.31 3.10
CA GLY A 33 -2.58 3.19 2.06
C GLY A 33 -1.81 1.85 2.09
N ILE A 34 -1.69 1.20 3.25
CA ILE A 34 -1.14 -0.16 3.35
C ILE A 34 -2.15 -1.18 2.83
N GLN A 35 -3.43 -1.04 3.17
CA GLN A 35 -4.49 -1.93 2.71
C GLN A 35 -4.63 -1.91 1.19
N GLU A 36 -4.58 -0.74 0.56
CA GLU A 36 -4.61 -0.63 -0.91
C GLU A 36 -3.46 -1.39 -1.58
N LYS A 37 -2.25 -1.30 -1.01
CA LYS A 37 -1.07 -2.02 -1.49
C LYS A 37 -1.19 -3.53 -1.31
N LEU A 38 -1.82 -3.99 -0.23
CA LEU A 38 -2.12 -5.40 0.01
C LEU A 38 -3.12 -5.93 -1.03
N ASP A 39 -4.20 -5.19 -1.28
CA ASP A 39 -5.20 -5.57 -2.28
C ASP A 39 -4.58 -5.68 -3.68
N ALA A 40 -3.74 -4.71 -4.07
CA ALA A 40 -2.99 -4.76 -5.31
C ALA A 40 -2.06 -5.99 -5.37
N THR A 41 -1.39 -6.31 -4.28
CA THR A 41 -0.49 -7.47 -4.17
C THR A 41 -1.26 -8.79 -4.33
N TYR A 42 -2.40 -8.94 -3.67
CA TYR A 42 -3.22 -10.15 -3.80
C TYR A 42 -3.74 -10.34 -5.22
N ARG A 43 -4.13 -9.26 -5.92
CA ARG A 43 -4.47 -9.33 -7.34
C ARG A 43 -3.31 -9.87 -8.19
N GLN A 44 -2.08 -9.43 -7.92
CA GLN A 44 -0.89 -9.95 -8.62
C GLN A 44 -0.64 -11.43 -8.34
N ILE A 45 -0.83 -11.88 -7.11
CA ILE A 45 -0.70 -13.29 -6.73
C ILE A 45 -1.71 -14.15 -7.51
N VAL A 46 -2.97 -13.74 -7.55
CA VAL A 46 -4.03 -14.44 -8.29
C VAL A 46 -3.73 -14.48 -9.79
N PHE A 47 -3.25 -13.38 -10.35
CA PHE A 47 -2.84 -13.28 -11.75
C PHE A 47 -1.68 -14.23 -12.08
N LEU A 48 -0.64 -14.27 -11.26
CA LEU A 48 0.50 -15.18 -11.44
C LEU A 48 0.08 -16.64 -11.30
N ASP A 49 -0.86 -16.95 -10.41
CA ASP A 49 -1.43 -18.28 -10.29
C ASP A 49 -2.15 -18.73 -11.56
N GLN A 50 -2.90 -17.82 -12.18
CA GLN A 50 -3.55 -18.09 -13.46
C GLN A 50 -2.50 -18.37 -14.56
N GLN A 51 -1.47 -17.54 -14.66
CA GLN A 51 -0.37 -17.77 -15.61
C GLN A 51 0.32 -19.12 -15.41
N ILE A 52 0.61 -19.49 -14.16
CA ILE A 52 1.22 -20.79 -13.84
C ILE A 52 0.31 -21.94 -14.28
N ARG A 53 -1.01 -21.82 -14.07
CA ARG A 53 -1.99 -22.82 -14.56
C ARG A 53 -2.01 -22.92 -16.09
N ASP A 54 -1.93 -21.80 -16.79
CA ASP A 54 -1.90 -21.77 -18.26
C ASP A 54 -0.61 -22.38 -18.79
N LEU A 55 0.54 -22.03 -18.22
CA LEU A 55 1.83 -22.63 -18.56
C LEU A 55 1.86 -24.14 -18.31
N LYS A 56 1.28 -24.62 -17.20
CA LYS A 56 1.13 -26.07 -16.94
C LYS A 56 0.29 -26.76 -18.01
N ARG A 57 -0.79 -26.14 -18.49
CA ARG A 57 -1.61 -26.68 -19.60
C ARG A 57 -0.82 -26.73 -20.91
N LEU A 58 -0.08 -25.67 -21.23
CA LEU A 58 0.79 -25.63 -22.41
C LEU A 58 1.91 -26.69 -22.32
N TYR A 59 2.49 -26.88 -21.14
CA TYR A 59 3.51 -27.90 -20.90
C TYR A 59 2.98 -29.30 -21.21
N LYS A 60 1.81 -29.67 -20.66
CA LYS A 60 1.16 -30.96 -20.93
C LYS A 60 0.91 -31.18 -22.43
N ARG A 61 0.54 -30.12 -23.16
CA ARG A 61 0.37 -30.19 -24.63
C ARG A 61 1.72 -30.35 -25.35
N ALA A 62 2.78 -29.69 -24.89
CA ALA A 62 4.13 -29.85 -25.42
C ALA A 62 4.72 -31.24 -25.16
N GLU A 63 4.32 -31.85 -24.03
CA GLU A 63 4.63 -33.24 -23.69
C GLU A 63 4.06 -34.20 -24.72
N LYS A 64 2.75 -34.14 -24.94
CA LYS A 64 2.07 -35.01 -25.92
C LYS A 64 2.65 -34.92 -27.34
N ASN A 65 3.18 -33.75 -27.71
CA ASN A 65 3.72 -33.49 -29.05
C ASN A 65 5.25 -33.63 -29.16
N ASN A 66 5.95 -34.17 -28.15
CA ASN A 66 7.41 -34.36 -28.16
C ASN A 66 8.26 -33.11 -28.47
N LYS A 67 7.78 -31.92 -28.09
CA LYS A 67 8.46 -30.64 -28.34
C LYS A 67 9.45 -30.26 -27.23
N TYR A 68 10.62 -30.90 -27.17
CA TYR A 68 11.59 -30.75 -26.07
C TYR A 68 12.04 -29.31 -25.77
N ALA A 69 12.46 -28.55 -26.79
CA ALA A 69 12.88 -27.15 -26.59
C ALA A 69 11.74 -26.27 -26.03
N PHE A 70 10.50 -26.54 -26.49
CA PHE A 70 9.32 -25.82 -26.01
C PHE A 70 8.99 -26.18 -24.55
N ARG A 71 9.16 -27.45 -24.15
CA ARG A 71 9.03 -27.88 -22.74
C ARG A 71 10.02 -27.15 -21.84
N TYR A 72 11.28 -27.03 -22.27
CA TYR A 72 12.30 -26.30 -21.52
C TYR A 72 11.95 -24.82 -21.35
N ASN A 73 11.53 -24.15 -22.43
CA ASN A 73 11.10 -22.75 -22.36
C ASN A 73 9.92 -22.56 -21.40
N ILE A 74 8.92 -23.43 -21.46
CA ILE A 74 7.79 -23.38 -20.53
C ILE A 74 8.23 -23.62 -19.08
N ARG A 75 9.14 -24.58 -18.84
CA ARG A 75 9.70 -24.83 -17.51
C ARG A 75 10.37 -23.57 -16.95
N MET A 76 11.19 -22.90 -17.74
CA MET A 76 11.83 -21.64 -17.35
C MET A 76 10.80 -20.56 -17.00
N LYS A 77 9.77 -20.38 -17.84
CA LYS A 77 8.69 -19.40 -17.58
C LYS A 77 7.93 -19.72 -16.30
N MET A 78 7.63 -20.99 -16.03
CA MET A 78 6.98 -21.42 -14.80
C MET A 78 7.84 -21.11 -13.56
N SER A 79 9.15 -21.38 -13.63
CA SER A 79 10.08 -21.08 -12.53
C SER A 79 10.13 -19.59 -12.23
N ILE A 80 10.21 -18.74 -13.27
CA ILE A 80 10.22 -17.29 -13.12
C ILE A 80 8.91 -16.81 -12.48
N ALA A 81 7.75 -17.22 -13.02
CA ALA A 81 6.45 -16.82 -12.48
C ALA A 81 6.26 -17.27 -11.02
N SER A 82 6.74 -18.47 -10.68
CA SER A 82 6.68 -18.98 -9.31
C SER A 82 7.58 -18.19 -8.35
N GLY A 83 8.78 -17.81 -8.79
CA GLY A 83 9.69 -16.95 -8.02
C GLY A 83 9.08 -15.58 -7.73
N ILE A 84 8.51 -14.93 -8.75
CA ILE A 84 7.83 -13.63 -8.60
C ILE A 84 6.62 -13.76 -7.67
N LYS A 85 5.83 -14.84 -7.78
CA LYS A 85 4.70 -15.10 -6.88
C LYS A 85 5.15 -15.18 -5.42
N MET A 86 6.27 -15.86 -5.17
CA MET A 86 6.85 -15.96 -3.83
C MET A 86 7.30 -14.60 -3.30
N MET A 87 7.88 -13.74 -4.14
CA MET A 87 8.24 -12.37 -3.76
C MET A 87 7.00 -11.56 -3.34
N TYR A 88 5.88 -11.69 -4.05
CA TYR A 88 4.64 -11.03 -3.66
C TYR A 88 4.07 -11.56 -2.34
N TYR A 89 4.17 -12.86 -2.05
CA TYR A 89 3.82 -13.39 -0.73
C TYR A 89 4.68 -12.79 0.39
N HIS A 90 5.99 -12.70 0.17
CA HIS A 90 6.88 -12.06 1.15
C HIS A 90 6.52 -10.58 1.35
N TYR A 91 6.26 -9.85 0.26
CA TYR A 91 5.85 -8.46 0.33
C TYR A 91 4.53 -8.29 1.09
N ALA A 92 3.53 -9.12 0.81
CA ALA A 92 2.26 -9.12 1.52
C ALA A 92 2.46 -9.34 3.02
N ASN A 93 3.27 -10.34 3.42
CA ASN A 93 3.54 -10.59 4.83
C ASN A 93 4.20 -9.40 5.53
N VAL A 94 5.16 -8.73 4.86
CA VAL A 94 5.79 -7.51 5.39
C VAL A 94 4.76 -6.40 5.57
N LYS A 95 3.83 -6.24 4.63
CA LYS A 95 2.78 -5.21 4.69
C LYS A 95 1.69 -5.51 5.70
N VAL A 96 1.32 -6.77 5.89
CA VAL A 96 0.42 -7.18 6.98
C VAL A 96 1.04 -6.86 8.33
N ALA A 97 2.31 -7.21 8.55
CA ALA A 97 3.01 -6.87 9.79
C ALA A 97 3.14 -5.35 10.00
N GLU A 98 3.26 -4.56 8.93
CA GLU A 98 3.23 -3.09 9.02
C GLU A 98 1.84 -2.58 9.40
N LEU A 99 0.77 -3.14 8.80
CA LEU A 99 -0.61 -2.79 9.09
C LEU A 99 -0.94 -3.06 10.56
N GLU A 100 -0.60 -4.26 11.06
CA GLU A 100 -0.80 -4.64 12.46
C GLU A 100 -0.17 -3.62 13.42
N ARG A 101 1.06 -3.17 13.15
CA ARG A 101 1.74 -2.15 13.96
C ARG A 101 0.98 -0.82 13.98
N VAL A 102 0.52 -0.36 12.81
CA VAL A 102 -0.24 0.90 12.70
C VAL A 102 -1.58 0.78 13.42
N THR A 103 -2.27 -0.36 13.29
CA THR A 103 -3.53 -0.61 13.99
C THR A 103 -3.35 -0.63 15.50
N THR A 104 -2.28 -1.25 16.02
CA THR A 104 -1.97 -1.21 17.46
C THR A 104 -1.70 0.23 17.94
N GLN A 105 -0.95 1.03 17.16
CA GLN A 105 -0.72 2.44 17.49
C GLN A 105 -2.01 3.27 17.54
N MET A 106 -2.96 2.98 16.65
CA MET A 106 -4.28 3.62 16.68
C MET A 106 -5.08 3.25 17.93
N GLU A 107 -5.05 1.99 18.34
CA GLU A 107 -5.73 1.52 19.56
C GLU A 107 -5.14 2.15 20.82
N GLU A 108 -3.81 2.25 20.90
CA GLU A 108 -3.10 2.93 21.99
C GLU A 108 -3.46 4.43 22.03
N ALA A 109 -3.41 5.12 20.89
CA ALA A 109 -3.78 6.54 20.80
C ALA A 109 -5.27 6.81 21.13
N ARG A 110 -6.15 5.83 20.88
CA ARG A 110 -7.57 5.93 21.26
C ARG A 110 -7.76 5.74 22.77
N SER A 111 -7.00 4.83 23.38
CA SER A 111 -7.09 4.54 24.81
C SER A 111 -6.55 5.69 25.67
N THR A 112 -5.46 6.34 25.23
CA THR A 112 -4.94 7.53 25.94
C THR A 112 -5.90 8.71 25.86
N ALA A 113 -6.65 8.86 24.77
CA ALA A 113 -7.64 9.93 24.64
C ALA A 113 -8.84 9.78 25.60
N SER A 114 -9.22 8.56 25.99
CA SER A 114 -10.34 8.35 26.95
C SER A 114 -9.97 8.67 28.40
N ASP A 115 -8.71 8.48 28.79
CA ASP A 115 -8.27 8.62 30.19
C ASP A 115 -8.23 10.08 30.67
N TYR A 116 -8.18 11.06 29.76
CA TYR A 116 -8.19 12.49 30.11
C TYR A 116 -9.59 13.10 30.31
N SER A 117 -10.67 12.34 30.08
CA SER A 117 -12.05 12.88 30.14
C SER A 117 -12.76 12.69 31.50
N GLU A 118 -12.14 12.03 32.50
CA GLU A 118 -12.79 11.67 33.77
C GLU A 118 -12.36 12.56 34.97
N GLY A 119 -11.76 13.74 34.71
CA GLY A 119 -11.20 14.62 35.75
C GLY A 119 -12.01 15.87 36.13
N ASP A 120 -13.10 16.22 35.42
CA ASP A 120 -13.81 17.50 35.62
C ASP A 120 -15.15 17.34 36.36
N ARG A 121 -15.10 16.77 37.57
CA ARG A 121 -16.18 16.84 38.57
C ARG A 121 -15.58 17.17 39.93
N VAL A 122 -15.30 18.45 40.17
CA VAL A 122 -15.15 18.97 41.52
C VAL A 122 -16.51 19.50 41.97
N TYR A 123 -16.92 19.02 43.15
CA TYR A 123 -18.20 19.23 43.84
C TYR A 123 -18.35 20.67 44.37
N ASP A 124 -19.61 21.10 44.52
CA ASP A 124 -20.06 22.29 45.28
C ASP A 124 -19.47 22.38 46.71
#